data_AF-A0A0L0RZ76-F1
#
_entry.id   AF-A0A0L0RZ76-F1
#
_cell.length_a   1.000
_cell.length_b   1.000
_cell.length_c   1.000
_cell.angle_alpha   90.00
_cell.angle_beta   90.00
_cell.angle_gamma   90.00
#
_symmetry.space_group_name_H-M   'P 1'
#
loop_
_entity.id
_entity.type
_entity.pdbx_description
1 polymer ?
#
loop_
_entity_poly.entity_id
_entity_poly.type
_entity_poly.pdbx_seq_one_letter_code
_entity_poly.pdbx_strand_id
1 'polypeptide(L)'
;MTATALELLNAGHKHYYGENGTAIDLKAAFDAYTKAAALGNAEAIYATSYMEDHEMVPGKKEADYVKAAQGYLKAWEAGRVPMAAAGLAFLYLDGDGVEESKETAQEWFDKALPGLKERSERANPDRAAMYWLANAYLDGDFVDEDVEKALELLQAAAKLGSVEAMCTTGVVYQSNASSEEDLKKAFKWISMAADKNHPVAMCTLADMLLQGVGCDVDADRAKELYQRAYNEFQCTDGLVGLGAMYMEGEGLEKDEAKAIQLWEQAANEGDAEAMFALAQNYLSEENIPKAVPWLEKAGDKGHTVSLNTLGMLNFTGEGIPINVDKAIRLHERAAALKDTDAMYVLGQLYHEGSDQGTGVKKDYAKAMEWYLRGASRGDASSMHAISEMYEKGQGVAKSEEKAREWAERAEAAADSDDEDWEDDDCCDDEDCEGCEDHDHDEHDHE
;
A
#
# COMPACT_ATOMS: atom_id res chain seq x y z
N MET A 1 -3.30 34.90 -29.07
CA MET A 1 -2.83 35.33 -27.74
C MET A 1 -2.17 34.12 -27.10
N THR A 2 -0.95 34.24 -26.59
CA THR A 2 -0.28 33.17 -25.83
C THR A 2 -0.92 33.10 -24.45
N ALA A 3 -1.38 31.92 -24.04
CA ALA A 3 -1.95 31.72 -22.70
C ALA A 3 -0.91 32.04 -21.62
N THR A 4 -1.36 32.63 -20.52
CA THR A 4 -0.56 32.90 -19.34
C THR A 4 -0.23 31.61 -18.58
N ALA A 5 0.77 31.65 -17.70
CA ALA A 5 1.14 30.48 -16.90
C ALA A 5 0.00 30.02 -15.97
N LEU A 6 -0.81 30.95 -15.45
CA LEU A 6 -1.97 30.64 -14.60
C LEU A 6 -3.12 30.00 -15.40
N GLU A 7 -3.39 30.49 -16.61
CA GLU A 7 -4.39 29.88 -17.50
C GLU A 7 -4.01 28.44 -17.88
N LEU A 8 -2.72 28.20 -18.13
CA LEU A 8 -2.19 26.86 -18.42
C LEU A 8 -2.26 25.94 -17.19
N LEU A 9 -1.92 26.44 -15.99
CA LEU A 9 -2.07 25.68 -14.74
C LEU A 9 -3.52 25.26 -14.52
N ASN A 10 -4.47 26.20 -14.65
CA ASN A 10 -5.89 25.92 -14.48
C ASN A 10 -6.44 24.95 -15.54
N ALA A 11 -5.94 25.04 -16.78
CA ALA A 11 -6.25 24.06 -17.81
C ALA A 11 -5.73 22.66 -17.43
N GLY A 12 -4.52 22.59 -16.87
CA GLY A 12 -3.95 21.35 -16.34
C GLY A 12 -4.81 20.75 -15.23
N HIS A 13 -5.18 21.54 -14.21
CA HIS A 13 -6.07 21.09 -13.13
C HIS A 13 -7.41 20.57 -13.67
N LYS A 14 -8.00 21.25 -14.64
CA LYS A 14 -9.26 20.81 -15.24
C LYS A 14 -9.16 19.41 -15.86
N HIS A 15 -8.06 19.12 -16.53
CA HIS A 15 -7.81 17.81 -17.14
C HIS A 15 -7.41 16.75 -16.10
N TYR A 16 -6.61 17.12 -15.11
CA TYR A 16 -6.16 16.21 -14.06
C TYR A 16 -7.32 15.76 -13.16
N TYR A 17 -8.15 16.71 -12.71
CA TYR A 17 -9.24 16.45 -11.77
C TYR A 17 -10.60 16.18 -12.44
N GLY A 18 -10.68 16.21 -13.77
CA GLY A 18 -11.94 16.01 -14.49
C GLY A 18 -13.02 17.06 -14.16
N GLU A 19 -12.63 18.32 -13.96
CA GLU A 19 -13.57 19.34 -13.47
C GLU A 19 -14.61 19.74 -14.52
N ASN A 20 -15.81 20.12 -14.06
CA ASN A 20 -16.92 20.59 -14.88
C ASN A 20 -17.41 19.58 -15.94
N GLY A 21 -17.39 18.29 -15.60
CA GLY A 21 -17.82 17.21 -16.51
C GLY A 21 -16.82 16.89 -17.61
N THR A 22 -15.56 17.31 -17.45
CA THR A 22 -14.46 16.90 -18.33
C THR A 22 -13.97 15.53 -17.87
N ALA A 23 -13.70 14.60 -18.78
CA ALA A 23 -13.03 13.36 -18.41
C ALA A 23 -11.59 13.65 -17.94
N ILE A 24 -11.07 12.81 -17.04
CA ILE A 24 -9.65 12.84 -16.66
C ILE A 24 -8.81 12.57 -17.91
N ASP A 25 -7.82 13.43 -18.17
CA ASP A 25 -6.87 13.30 -19.27
C ASP A 25 -5.48 13.68 -18.77
N LEU A 26 -4.75 12.70 -18.24
CA LEU A 26 -3.41 12.90 -17.67
C LEU A 26 -2.42 13.44 -18.71
N LYS A 27 -2.62 13.12 -20.00
CA LYS A 27 -1.76 13.63 -21.06
C LYS A 27 -1.98 15.12 -21.31
N ALA A 28 -3.23 15.53 -21.45
CA ALA A 28 -3.55 16.95 -21.59
C ALA A 28 -3.16 17.74 -20.32
N ALA A 29 -3.32 17.14 -19.14
CA ALA A 29 -2.88 17.72 -17.88
C ALA A 29 -1.36 17.95 -17.86
N PHE A 30 -0.57 16.90 -18.12
CA PHE A 30 0.89 16.96 -18.13
C PHE A 30 1.42 17.96 -19.16
N ASP A 31 0.83 18.00 -20.36
CA ASP A 31 1.19 18.96 -21.40
C ASP A 31 0.93 20.41 -20.96
N ALA A 32 -0.19 20.66 -20.27
CA ALA A 32 -0.55 21.99 -19.78
C ALA A 32 0.36 22.42 -18.62
N TYR A 33 0.61 21.54 -17.65
CA TYR A 33 1.53 21.80 -16.55
C TYR A 33 2.95 22.04 -17.05
N THR A 34 3.45 21.24 -18.01
CA THR A 34 4.79 21.42 -18.59
C THR A 34 4.94 22.81 -19.23
N LYS A 35 3.92 23.27 -19.96
CA LYS A 35 3.92 24.62 -20.55
C LYS A 35 3.88 25.72 -19.48
N ALA A 36 3.09 25.55 -18.42
CA ALA A 36 3.04 26.50 -17.30
C ALA A 36 4.36 26.54 -16.50
N ALA A 37 4.97 25.38 -16.26
CA ALA A 37 6.26 25.21 -15.60
C ALA A 37 7.40 25.86 -16.39
N ALA A 38 7.38 25.75 -17.72
CA ALA A 38 8.33 26.43 -18.62
C ALA A 38 8.25 27.96 -18.54
N LEU A 39 7.10 28.51 -18.10
CA LEU A 39 6.91 29.93 -17.83
C LEU A 39 7.26 30.32 -16.37
N GLY A 40 7.78 29.39 -15.57
CA GLY A 40 8.22 29.64 -14.20
C GLY A 40 7.12 29.57 -13.14
N ASN A 41 5.94 29.01 -13.45
CA ASN A 41 4.90 28.83 -12.44
C ASN A 41 5.26 27.70 -11.47
N ALA A 42 5.43 28.04 -10.18
CA ALA A 42 5.88 27.11 -9.15
C ALA A 42 4.90 25.94 -8.90
N GLU A 43 3.59 26.20 -8.92
CA GLU A 43 2.56 25.16 -8.73
C GLU A 43 2.55 24.16 -9.88
N ALA A 44 2.80 24.63 -11.11
CA ALA A 44 2.92 23.76 -12.27
C ALA A 44 4.21 22.92 -12.24
N ILE A 45 5.32 23.47 -11.72
CA ILE A 45 6.55 22.70 -11.50
C ILE A 45 6.27 21.59 -10.48
N TYR A 46 5.59 21.91 -9.37
CA TYR A 46 5.13 20.92 -8.40
C TYR A 46 4.27 19.85 -9.08
N ALA A 47 3.23 20.23 -9.83
CA ALA A 47 2.32 19.29 -10.48
C ALA A 47 3.04 18.34 -11.45
N THR A 48 3.98 18.84 -12.26
CA THR A 48 4.79 17.95 -13.11
C THR A 48 5.68 17.00 -12.31
N SER A 49 6.19 17.45 -11.15
CA SER A 49 7.06 16.64 -10.30
C SER A 49 6.26 15.55 -9.59
N TYR A 50 5.06 15.89 -9.10
CA TYR A 50 4.10 14.94 -8.54
C TYR A 50 3.75 13.84 -9.54
N MET A 51 3.54 14.18 -10.81
CA MET A 51 3.27 13.18 -11.83
C MET A 51 4.47 12.27 -12.12
N GLU A 52 5.72 12.75 -11.98
CA GLU A 52 6.93 11.92 -12.12
C GLU A 52 7.12 10.96 -10.94
N ASP A 53 6.64 11.36 -9.77
CA ASP A 53 6.68 10.62 -8.50
C ASP A 53 5.64 9.49 -8.45
N HIS A 54 4.43 9.72 -9.00
CA HIS A 54 3.30 8.80 -8.91
C HIS A 54 2.98 8.08 -10.23
N GLU A 55 3.97 7.91 -11.11
CA GLU A 55 3.84 7.18 -12.39
C GLU A 55 2.76 7.70 -13.35
N MET A 56 2.35 8.96 -13.18
CA MET A 56 1.27 9.56 -13.97
C MET A 56 1.77 10.21 -15.27
N VAL A 57 3.07 10.14 -15.56
CA VAL A 57 3.65 10.70 -16.78
C VAL A 57 3.24 9.88 -18.00
N PRO A 58 2.59 10.49 -19.01
CA PRO A 58 2.12 9.77 -20.18
C PRO A 58 3.23 9.02 -20.91
N GLY A 59 3.07 7.70 -21.06
CA GLY A 59 4.00 6.84 -21.78
C GLY A 59 5.24 6.44 -20.99
N LYS A 60 5.28 6.76 -19.69
CA LYS A 60 6.29 6.29 -18.75
C LYS A 60 5.63 5.28 -17.80
N LYS A 61 6.35 4.21 -17.47
CA LYS A 61 5.83 3.09 -16.66
C LYS A 61 6.39 3.03 -15.25
N GLU A 62 7.37 3.88 -14.94
CA GLU A 62 8.07 3.87 -13.65
C GLU A 62 8.29 5.31 -13.20
N ALA A 63 8.22 5.53 -11.90
CA ALA A 63 8.56 6.81 -11.29
C ALA A 63 10.01 7.22 -11.58
N ASP A 64 10.30 8.52 -11.60
CA ASP A 64 11.69 9.04 -11.54
C ASP A 64 11.80 9.97 -10.36
N TYR A 65 12.05 9.36 -9.21
CA TYR A 65 12.17 10.03 -7.93
C TYR A 65 13.30 11.06 -7.93
N VAL A 66 14.38 10.84 -8.68
CA VAL A 66 15.48 11.82 -8.82
C VAL A 66 14.97 13.09 -9.49
N LYS A 67 14.21 12.96 -10.58
CA LYS A 67 13.60 14.09 -11.28
C LYS A 67 12.49 14.74 -10.45
N ALA A 68 11.68 13.95 -9.75
CA ALA A 68 10.67 14.44 -8.83
C ALA A 68 11.29 15.31 -7.72
N ALA A 69 12.31 14.80 -7.02
CA ALA A 69 13.04 15.54 -5.98
C ALA A 69 13.62 16.87 -6.49
N GLN A 70 14.26 16.85 -7.67
CA GLN A 70 14.78 18.07 -8.29
C GLN A 70 13.66 19.07 -8.61
N GLY A 71 12.54 18.57 -9.12
CA GLY A 71 11.37 19.38 -9.45
C GLY A 71 10.69 19.97 -8.21
N TYR A 72 10.53 19.20 -7.14
CA TYR A 72 10.00 19.67 -5.87
C TYR A 72 10.87 20.75 -5.24
N LEU A 73 12.19 20.55 -5.20
CA LEU A 73 13.13 21.58 -4.74
C LEU A 73 12.98 22.88 -5.55
N LYS A 74 12.89 22.76 -6.87
CA LYS A 74 12.70 23.91 -7.76
C LYS A 74 11.36 24.63 -7.54
N ALA A 75 10.27 23.88 -7.31
CA ALA A 75 8.96 24.46 -6.98
C ALA A 75 8.99 25.22 -5.65
N TRP A 76 9.68 24.66 -4.65
CA TRP A 76 9.91 25.32 -3.37
C TRP A 76 10.72 26.62 -3.50
N GLU A 77 11.84 26.59 -4.24
CA GLU A 77 12.66 27.79 -4.47
C GLU A 77 11.92 28.88 -5.25
N ALA A 78 11.09 28.49 -6.22
CA ALA A 78 10.36 29.43 -7.07
C ALA A 78 9.17 30.10 -6.38
N GLY A 79 8.45 29.39 -5.50
CA GLY A 79 7.18 29.88 -4.96
C GLY A 79 6.83 29.42 -3.55
N ARG A 80 7.74 28.72 -2.86
CA ARG A 80 7.52 28.14 -1.52
C ARG A 80 6.25 27.29 -1.47
N VAL A 81 6.05 26.45 -2.49
CA VAL A 81 4.90 25.52 -2.59
C VAL A 81 4.98 24.49 -1.46
N PRO A 82 4.06 24.51 -0.48
CA PRO A 82 4.15 23.64 0.69
C PRO A 82 4.12 22.16 0.34
N MET A 83 3.28 21.76 -0.62
CA MET A 83 3.16 20.39 -1.09
C MET A 83 4.46 19.86 -1.72
N ALA A 84 5.28 20.73 -2.33
CA ALA A 84 6.58 20.32 -2.84
C ALA A 84 7.60 20.08 -1.72
N ALA A 85 7.56 20.89 -0.65
CA ALA A 85 8.38 20.63 0.53
C ALA A 85 7.93 19.36 1.27
N ALA A 86 6.62 19.09 1.31
CA ALA A 86 6.09 17.84 1.85
C ALA A 86 6.56 16.64 1.02
N GLY A 87 6.42 16.67 -0.31
CA GLY A 87 6.92 15.61 -1.18
C GLY A 87 8.43 15.37 -1.02
N LEU A 88 9.24 16.42 -0.88
CA LEU A 88 10.66 16.26 -0.53
C LEU A 88 10.86 15.55 0.81
N ALA A 89 10.07 15.87 1.83
CA ALA A 89 10.16 15.22 3.13
C ALA A 89 9.97 13.70 3.01
N PHE A 90 8.93 13.26 2.31
CA PHE A 90 8.68 11.83 2.06
C PHE A 90 9.81 11.18 1.26
N LEU A 91 10.29 11.82 0.16
CA LEU A 91 11.43 11.26 -0.58
C LEU A 91 12.69 11.10 0.28
N TYR A 92 12.97 12.03 1.21
CA TYR A 92 14.08 11.89 2.16
C TYR A 92 13.81 10.84 3.25
N LEU A 93 12.55 10.64 3.64
CA LEU A 93 12.15 9.61 4.59
C LEU A 93 12.33 8.21 3.98
N ASP A 94 12.06 8.08 2.69
CA ASP A 94 12.11 6.82 1.96
C ASP A 94 13.45 6.53 1.29
N GLY A 95 14.26 7.57 1.04
CA GLY A 95 15.48 7.43 0.25
C GLY A 95 15.21 7.33 -1.25
N ASP A 96 14.02 7.74 -1.70
CA ASP A 96 13.60 7.66 -3.09
C ASP A 96 14.19 8.80 -3.91
N GLY A 97 15.17 8.45 -4.75
CA GLY A 97 15.88 9.41 -5.59
C GLY A 97 16.82 10.37 -4.82
N VAL A 98 16.93 10.22 -3.50
CA VAL A 98 17.79 10.99 -2.59
C VAL A 98 18.40 10.07 -1.53
N GLU A 99 19.39 10.55 -0.77
CA GLU A 99 19.95 9.79 0.35
C GLU A 99 18.97 9.82 1.54
N GLU A 100 18.55 8.65 2.04
CA GLU A 100 17.63 8.51 3.17
C GLU A 100 18.14 9.29 4.40
N SER A 101 17.30 10.16 4.96
CA SER A 101 17.62 10.97 6.13
C SER A 101 16.35 11.43 6.83
N LYS A 102 15.99 10.76 7.93
CA LYS A 102 14.87 11.17 8.79
C LYS A 102 14.99 12.60 9.31
N GLU A 103 16.21 13.05 9.63
CA GLU A 103 16.48 14.43 10.05
C GLU A 103 16.16 15.43 8.93
N THR A 104 16.66 15.17 7.71
CA THR A 104 16.40 16.04 6.55
C THR A 104 14.93 16.01 6.15
N ALA A 105 14.28 14.83 6.24
CA ALA A 105 12.86 14.66 6.00
C ALA A 105 12.04 15.54 6.96
N GLN A 106 12.30 15.46 8.27
CA GLN A 106 11.66 16.30 9.27
C GLN A 106 11.90 17.79 9.01
N GLU A 107 13.13 18.20 8.68
CA GLU A 107 13.42 19.61 8.36
C GLU A 107 12.62 20.13 7.16
N TRP A 108 12.37 19.29 6.16
CA TRP A 108 11.54 19.64 5.01
C TRP A 108 10.06 19.70 5.37
N PHE A 109 9.59 18.76 6.18
CA PHE A 109 8.21 18.75 6.63
C PHE A 109 7.90 19.95 7.54
N ASP A 110 8.82 20.31 8.45
CA ASP A 110 8.71 21.50 9.31
C ASP A 110 8.58 22.79 8.48
N LYS A 111 9.23 22.84 7.31
CA LYS A 111 9.10 23.95 6.36
C LYS A 111 7.74 23.93 5.66
N ALA A 112 7.21 22.75 5.33
CA ALA A 112 5.93 22.56 4.64
C ALA A 112 4.73 22.86 5.54
N LEU A 113 4.77 22.40 6.79
CA LEU A 113 3.64 22.31 7.71
C LEU A 113 2.87 23.63 7.91
N PRO A 114 3.51 24.79 8.13
CA PRO A 114 2.78 26.06 8.27
C PRO A 114 1.99 26.43 7.01
N GLY A 115 2.55 26.13 5.84
CA GLY A 115 1.92 26.41 4.55
C GLY A 115 0.80 25.42 4.22
N LEU A 116 0.95 24.14 4.61
CA LEU A 116 -0.13 23.16 4.49
C LEU A 116 -1.34 23.57 5.33
N LYS A 117 -1.12 23.92 6.61
CA LYS A 117 -2.17 24.39 7.53
C LYS A 117 -2.87 25.66 7.04
N GLU A 118 -2.11 26.67 6.60
CA GLU A 118 -2.70 27.91 6.07
C GLU A 118 -3.58 27.63 4.85
N ARG A 119 -3.10 26.80 3.92
CA ARG A 119 -3.83 26.48 2.69
C ARG A 119 -5.03 25.57 2.92
N SER A 120 -5.03 24.71 3.94
CA SER A 120 -6.19 23.89 4.31
C SER A 120 -7.29 24.68 5.00
N GLU A 121 -6.97 25.80 5.67
CA GLU A 121 -7.93 26.54 6.51
C GLU A 121 -8.42 27.87 5.89
N ARG A 122 -7.76 28.34 4.82
CA ARG A 122 -8.13 29.62 4.17
C ARG A 122 -9.53 29.59 3.55
N ALA A 123 -10.08 30.78 3.28
CA ALA A 123 -11.44 30.94 2.73
C ALA A 123 -11.71 30.21 1.40
N ASN A 124 -10.67 29.96 0.59
CA ASN A 124 -10.72 29.08 -0.58
C ASN A 124 -9.71 27.95 -0.40
N PRO A 125 -10.06 26.90 0.36
CA PRO A 125 -9.09 25.89 0.78
C PRO A 125 -8.47 25.13 -0.40
N ASP A 126 -7.23 24.69 -0.21
CA ASP A 126 -6.48 23.88 -1.17
C ASP A 126 -6.66 22.40 -0.85
N ARG A 127 -7.38 21.67 -1.71
CA ARG A 127 -7.63 20.24 -1.53
C ARG A 127 -6.36 19.40 -1.54
N ALA A 128 -5.31 19.82 -2.26
CA ALA A 128 -4.04 19.10 -2.26
C ALA A 128 -3.31 19.29 -0.93
N ALA A 129 -3.35 20.50 -0.35
CA ALA A 129 -2.77 20.75 0.96
C ALA A 129 -3.48 19.96 2.06
N MET A 130 -4.82 19.87 1.99
CA MET A 130 -5.61 19.02 2.88
C MET A 130 -5.21 17.55 2.77
N TYR A 131 -5.05 17.04 1.54
CA TYR A 131 -4.66 15.64 1.30
C TYR A 131 -3.26 15.33 1.87
N TRP A 132 -2.25 16.14 1.56
CA TRP A 132 -0.89 15.97 2.11
C TRP A 132 -0.86 16.05 3.64
N LEU A 133 -1.62 16.98 4.22
CA LEU A 133 -1.68 17.12 5.68
C LEU A 133 -2.41 15.93 6.33
N ALA A 134 -3.43 15.39 5.66
CA ALA A 134 -4.13 14.20 6.14
C ALA A 134 -3.23 12.97 6.14
N ASN A 135 -2.52 12.69 5.03
CA ASN A 135 -1.59 11.57 4.97
C ASN A 135 -0.52 11.68 6.06
N ALA A 136 0.02 12.87 6.32
CA ALA A 136 0.96 13.04 7.42
C ALA A 136 0.39 12.72 8.81
N TYR A 137 -0.91 12.92 9.04
CA TYR A 137 -1.58 12.47 10.27
C TYR A 137 -1.91 10.98 10.28
N LEU A 138 -2.10 10.34 9.12
CA LEU A 138 -2.28 8.89 9.03
C LEU A 138 -0.97 8.16 9.29
N ASP A 139 0.13 8.64 8.71
CA ASP A 139 1.43 7.95 8.78
C ASP A 139 2.12 8.15 10.13
N GLY A 140 1.83 9.24 10.86
CA GLY A 140 2.45 9.54 12.15
C GLY A 140 3.95 9.92 12.08
N ASP A 141 4.57 9.89 10.89
CA ASP A 141 6.02 10.02 10.71
C ASP A 141 6.58 11.42 11.01
N PHE A 142 5.78 12.47 10.77
CA PHE A 142 6.20 13.87 10.91
C PHE A 142 5.42 14.66 11.94
N VAL A 143 4.21 14.20 12.24
CA VAL A 143 3.27 14.75 13.22
C VAL A 143 2.64 13.57 13.94
N ASP A 144 2.24 13.75 15.20
CA ASP A 144 1.56 12.70 15.94
C ASP A 144 0.35 12.19 15.15
N GLU A 145 0.20 10.86 15.10
CA GLU A 145 -0.89 10.20 14.39
C GLU A 145 -2.25 10.67 14.92
N ASP A 146 -3.17 10.96 14.00
CA ASP A 146 -4.51 11.46 14.31
C ASP A 146 -5.48 11.11 13.17
N VAL A 147 -5.98 9.86 13.19
CA VAL A 147 -6.91 9.33 12.19
C VAL A 147 -8.19 10.16 12.07
N GLU A 148 -8.74 10.65 13.18
CA GLU A 148 -9.96 11.47 13.18
C GLU A 148 -9.74 12.75 12.39
N LYS A 149 -8.64 13.46 12.66
CA LYS A 149 -8.29 14.68 11.96
C LYS A 149 -7.90 14.45 10.50
N ALA A 150 -7.24 13.34 10.21
CA ALA A 150 -6.97 12.94 8.84
C ALA A 150 -8.28 12.76 8.06
N LEU A 151 -9.26 12.05 8.63
CA LEU A 151 -10.59 11.87 8.04
C LEU A 151 -11.31 13.21 7.83
N GLU A 152 -11.25 14.14 8.79
CA GLU A 152 -11.84 15.48 8.62
C GLU A 152 -11.26 16.20 7.39
N LEU A 153 -9.93 16.17 7.24
CA LEU A 153 -9.22 16.81 6.13
C LEU A 153 -9.51 16.12 4.79
N LEU A 154 -9.48 14.78 4.74
CA LEU A 154 -9.79 14.01 3.53
C LEU A 154 -11.22 14.26 3.07
N GLN A 155 -12.19 14.23 3.99
CA GLN A 155 -13.58 14.50 3.66
C GLN A 155 -13.79 15.95 3.19
N ALA A 156 -13.05 16.91 3.76
CA ALA A 156 -13.06 18.29 3.28
C ALA A 156 -12.47 18.41 1.86
N ALA A 157 -11.34 17.75 1.59
CA ALA A 157 -10.73 17.70 0.26
C ALA A 157 -11.64 17.03 -0.77
N ALA A 158 -12.30 15.94 -0.39
CA ALA A 158 -13.25 15.22 -1.21
C ALA A 158 -14.49 16.07 -1.55
N LYS A 159 -15.00 16.88 -0.61
CA LYS A 159 -16.06 17.87 -0.88
C LYS A 159 -15.65 18.93 -1.89
N LEU A 160 -14.35 19.23 -1.99
CA LEU A 160 -13.75 20.10 -3.01
C LEU A 160 -13.40 19.35 -4.31
N GLY A 161 -13.80 18.07 -4.43
CA GLY A 161 -13.65 17.27 -5.62
C GLY A 161 -12.30 16.55 -5.77
N SER A 162 -11.48 16.43 -4.71
CA SER A 162 -10.32 15.53 -4.77
C SER A 162 -10.81 14.09 -4.82
N VAL A 163 -10.38 13.38 -5.86
CA VAL A 163 -10.75 11.97 -6.09
C VAL A 163 -9.85 11.06 -5.27
N GLU A 164 -8.58 11.44 -5.13
CA GLU A 164 -7.60 10.79 -4.27
C GLU A 164 -8.09 10.78 -2.82
N ALA A 165 -8.58 11.92 -2.32
CA ALA A 165 -9.12 12.00 -0.98
C ALA A 165 -10.40 11.16 -0.80
N MET A 166 -11.25 11.01 -1.83
CA MET A 166 -12.39 10.09 -1.77
C MET A 166 -11.92 8.65 -1.60
N CYS A 167 -10.93 8.24 -2.40
CA CYS A 167 -10.35 6.90 -2.34
C CYS A 167 -9.72 6.64 -0.97
N THR A 168 -8.82 7.52 -0.52
CA THR A 168 -8.15 7.38 0.78
C THR A 168 -9.13 7.44 1.95
N THR A 169 -10.18 8.27 1.90
CA THR A 169 -11.22 8.24 2.95
C THR A 169 -11.87 6.87 3.04
N GLY A 170 -12.14 6.24 1.89
CA GLY A 170 -12.71 4.90 1.84
C GLY A 170 -11.79 3.84 2.44
N VAL A 171 -10.51 3.87 2.07
CA VAL A 171 -9.48 2.95 2.61
C VAL A 171 -9.34 3.13 4.12
N VAL A 172 -9.23 4.37 4.62
CA VAL A 172 -9.12 4.62 6.06
C VAL A 172 -10.33 4.10 6.82
N TYR A 173 -11.56 4.28 6.30
CA TYR A 173 -12.75 3.68 6.92
C TYR A 173 -12.73 2.16 6.91
N GLN A 174 -12.13 1.53 5.90
CA GLN A 174 -12.04 0.08 5.79
C GLN A 174 -11.02 -0.48 6.79
N SER A 175 -9.81 0.07 6.83
CA SER A 175 -8.76 -0.36 7.77
C SER A 175 -9.09 -0.06 9.24
N ASN A 176 -9.93 0.94 9.50
CA ASN A 176 -10.34 1.29 10.87
C ASN A 176 -11.78 0.85 11.16
N ALA A 177 -12.29 -0.13 10.41
CA ALA A 177 -13.68 -0.55 10.52
C ALA A 177 -13.90 -1.37 11.80
N SER A 178 -14.62 -0.79 12.77
CA SER A 178 -15.09 -1.51 13.97
C SER A 178 -16.56 -1.92 13.89
N SER A 179 -17.20 -1.64 12.75
CA SER A 179 -18.62 -1.91 12.54
C SER A 179 -18.99 -2.01 11.06
N GLU A 180 -20.08 -2.71 10.79
CA GLU A 180 -20.71 -2.78 9.47
C GLU A 180 -21.10 -1.39 8.91
N GLU A 181 -21.36 -0.41 9.78
CA GLU A 181 -21.63 0.96 9.35
C GLU A 181 -20.37 1.66 8.80
N ASP A 182 -19.18 1.33 9.33
CA ASP A 182 -17.92 1.86 8.82
C ASP A 182 -17.56 1.24 7.48
N LEU A 183 -17.78 -0.07 7.30
CA LEU A 183 -17.65 -0.73 5.99
C LEU A 183 -18.59 -0.11 4.94
N LYS A 184 -19.82 0.23 5.32
CA LYS A 184 -20.75 0.97 4.44
C LYS A 184 -20.26 2.38 4.08
N LYS A 185 -19.60 3.08 5.01
CA LYS A 185 -18.95 4.37 4.70
C LYS A 185 -17.78 4.17 3.75
N ALA A 186 -16.94 3.16 3.98
CA ALA A 186 -15.84 2.80 3.09
C ALA A 186 -16.36 2.57 1.67
N PHE A 187 -17.34 1.67 1.52
CA PHE A 187 -17.96 1.33 0.25
C PHE A 187 -18.50 2.55 -0.49
N LYS A 188 -19.17 3.46 0.25
CA LYS A 188 -19.72 4.69 -0.31
C LYS A 188 -18.63 5.63 -0.82
N TRP A 189 -17.55 5.82 -0.07
CA TRP A 189 -16.45 6.71 -0.47
C TRP A 189 -15.66 6.15 -1.66
N ILE A 190 -15.35 4.86 -1.65
CA ILE A 190 -14.72 4.17 -2.77
C ILE A 190 -15.63 4.23 -4.02
N SER A 191 -16.95 4.00 -3.86
CA SER A 191 -17.93 4.15 -4.94
C SER A 191 -17.91 5.54 -5.58
N MET A 192 -17.83 6.60 -4.76
CA MET A 192 -17.76 7.98 -5.27
C MET A 192 -16.48 8.24 -6.07
N ALA A 193 -15.34 7.65 -5.68
CA ALA A 193 -14.10 7.74 -6.43
C ALA A 193 -14.15 6.93 -7.74
N ALA A 194 -14.71 5.72 -7.70
CA ALA A 194 -14.90 4.86 -8.87
C ALA A 194 -15.85 5.50 -9.90
N ASP A 195 -16.95 6.14 -9.46
CA ASP A 195 -17.88 6.88 -10.32
C ASP A 195 -17.21 8.09 -11.02
N LYS A 196 -16.10 8.56 -10.48
CA LYS A 196 -15.24 9.59 -11.07
C LYS A 196 -14.09 9.02 -11.91
N ASN A 197 -14.16 7.73 -12.23
CA ASN A 197 -13.19 7.01 -13.03
C ASN A 197 -11.78 6.92 -12.41
N HIS A 198 -11.70 6.84 -11.08
CA HIS A 198 -10.43 6.53 -10.41
C HIS A 198 -10.12 5.04 -10.58
N PRO A 199 -9.03 4.66 -11.29
CA PRO A 199 -8.83 3.27 -11.68
C PRO A 199 -8.57 2.34 -10.48
N VAL A 200 -7.76 2.79 -9.52
CA VAL A 200 -7.51 2.03 -8.27
C VAL A 200 -8.81 1.85 -7.48
N ALA A 201 -9.64 2.90 -7.39
CA ALA A 201 -10.91 2.79 -6.65
C ALA A 201 -11.92 1.89 -7.38
N MET A 202 -11.86 1.79 -8.71
CA MET A 202 -12.66 0.83 -9.46
C MET A 202 -12.27 -0.61 -9.10
N CYS A 203 -10.98 -0.91 -8.99
CA CYS A 203 -10.49 -2.22 -8.58
C CYS A 203 -10.86 -2.51 -7.11
N THR A 204 -10.59 -1.57 -6.20
CA THR A 204 -10.98 -1.71 -4.79
C THR A 204 -12.50 -1.91 -4.64
N LEU A 205 -13.32 -1.17 -5.39
CA LEU A 205 -14.77 -1.36 -5.36
C LEU A 205 -15.17 -2.75 -5.87
N ALA A 206 -14.48 -3.27 -6.88
CA ALA A 206 -14.73 -4.60 -7.40
C ALA A 206 -14.40 -5.67 -6.33
N ASP A 207 -13.26 -5.53 -5.63
CA ASP A 207 -12.89 -6.41 -4.51
C ASP A 207 -13.98 -6.39 -3.42
N MET A 208 -14.43 -5.20 -3.02
CA MET A 208 -15.49 -5.04 -2.02
C MET A 208 -16.82 -5.69 -2.47
N LEU A 209 -17.17 -5.60 -3.74
CA LEU A 209 -18.39 -6.21 -4.30
C LEU A 209 -18.30 -7.74 -4.40
N LEU A 210 -17.10 -8.31 -4.56
CA LEU A 210 -16.91 -9.76 -4.55
C LEU A 210 -17.02 -10.32 -3.12
N GLN A 211 -16.41 -9.61 -2.16
CA GLN A 211 -16.38 -10.02 -0.76
C GLN A 211 -17.64 -9.63 0.03
N GLY A 212 -18.49 -8.74 -0.50
CA GLY A 212 -19.66 -8.22 0.22
C GLY A 212 -19.30 -7.23 1.33
N VAL A 213 -18.16 -6.54 1.21
CA VAL A 213 -17.69 -5.59 2.22
C VAL A 213 -18.53 -4.31 2.14
N GLY A 214 -19.37 -4.08 3.14
CA GLY A 214 -20.26 -2.92 3.23
C GLY A 214 -21.36 -2.87 2.16
N CYS A 215 -21.60 -3.98 1.45
CA CYS A 215 -22.58 -4.09 0.37
C CYS A 215 -23.01 -5.55 0.13
N ASP A 216 -24.10 -5.76 -0.63
CA ASP A 216 -24.44 -7.09 -1.13
C ASP A 216 -23.45 -7.52 -2.22
N VAL A 217 -23.14 -8.82 -2.28
CA VAL A 217 -22.24 -9.39 -3.31
C VAL A 217 -22.80 -9.13 -4.71
N ASP A 218 -21.96 -8.58 -5.60
CA ASP A 218 -22.31 -8.26 -6.99
C ASP A 218 -21.11 -8.48 -7.93
N ALA A 219 -20.88 -9.75 -8.26
CA ALA A 219 -19.77 -10.16 -9.10
C ALA A 219 -19.89 -9.66 -10.56
N ASP A 220 -21.11 -9.44 -11.07
CA ASP A 220 -21.31 -8.87 -12.41
C ASP A 220 -20.79 -7.43 -12.48
N ARG A 221 -21.11 -6.62 -11.46
CA ARG A 221 -20.60 -5.25 -11.35
C ARG A 221 -19.10 -5.22 -11.08
N ALA A 222 -18.57 -6.11 -10.25
CA ALA A 222 -17.12 -6.23 -10.00
C ALA A 222 -16.35 -6.47 -11.31
N LYS A 223 -16.81 -7.43 -12.11
CA LYS A 223 -16.26 -7.72 -13.44
C LYS A 223 -16.29 -6.51 -14.36
N GLU A 224 -17.40 -5.78 -14.41
CA GLU A 224 -17.51 -4.55 -15.22
C GLU A 224 -16.49 -3.50 -14.78
N LEU A 225 -16.29 -3.31 -13.48
CA LEU A 225 -15.34 -2.35 -12.92
C LEU A 225 -13.90 -2.70 -13.27
N TYR A 226 -13.45 -3.93 -13.05
CA TYR A 226 -12.11 -4.35 -13.45
C TYR A 226 -11.88 -4.21 -14.96
N GLN A 227 -12.86 -4.61 -15.76
CA GLN A 227 -12.76 -4.53 -17.21
C GLN A 227 -12.64 -3.09 -17.70
N ARG A 228 -13.36 -2.16 -17.07
CA ARG A 228 -13.26 -0.72 -17.34
C ARG A 228 -11.95 -0.14 -16.85
N ALA A 229 -11.49 -0.49 -15.65
CA ALA A 229 -10.21 -0.05 -15.09
C ALA A 229 -9.06 -0.33 -16.07
N TYR A 230 -9.01 -1.53 -16.65
CA TYR A 230 -8.01 -1.85 -17.66
C TYR A 230 -8.30 -1.23 -19.04
N ASN A 231 -9.51 -1.40 -19.60
CA ASN A 231 -9.77 -0.98 -20.98
C ASN A 231 -9.76 0.53 -21.20
N GLU A 232 -10.20 1.30 -20.19
CA GLU A 232 -10.29 2.76 -20.28
C GLU A 232 -9.04 3.45 -19.71
N PHE A 233 -8.40 2.87 -18.68
CA PHE A 233 -7.31 3.52 -17.93
C PHE A 233 -6.00 2.74 -17.89
N GLN A 234 -5.95 1.54 -18.49
CA GLN A 234 -4.77 0.68 -18.51
C GLN A 234 -4.28 0.29 -17.11
N CYS A 235 -5.20 0.26 -16.12
CA CYS A 235 -4.90 -0.22 -14.78
C CYS A 235 -4.79 -1.75 -14.79
N THR A 236 -3.59 -2.28 -14.57
CA THR A 236 -3.30 -3.72 -14.66
C THR A 236 -3.90 -4.53 -13.52
N ASP A 237 -4.16 -3.91 -12.36
CA ASP A 237 -4.93 -4.49 -11.26
C ASP A 237 -6.29 -5.04 -11.74
N GLY A 238 -6.91 -4.41 -12.74
CA GLY A 238 -8.15 -4.90 -13.33
C GLY A 238 -7.98 -6.25 -14.04
N LEU A 239 -6.83 -6.48 -14.69
CA LEU A 239 -6.53 -7.80 -15.26
C LEU A 239 -6.23 -8.83 -14.17
N VAL A 240 -5.56 -8.41 -13.09
CA VAL A 240 -5.25 -9.26 -11.93
C VAL A 240 -6.55 -9.76 -11.28
N GLY A 241 -7.46 -8.83 -10.95
CA GLY A 241 -8.77 -9.15 -10.37
C GLY A 241 -9.64 -10.01 -11.28
N LEU A 242 -9.72 -9.69 -12.58
CA LEU A 242 -10.43 -10.56 -13.54
C LEU A 242 -9.83 -11.97 -13.63
N GLY A 243 -8.50 -12.08 -13.54
CA GLY A 243 -7.82 -13.37 -13.50
C GLY A 243 -8.21 -14.18 -12.27
N ALA A 244 -8.23 -13.55 -11.09
CA ALA A 244 -8.69 -14.17 -9.84
C ALA A 244 -10.15 -14.65 -9.94
N MET A 245 -11.05 -13.81 -10.46
CA MET A 245 -12.45 -14.21 -10.68
C MET A 245 -12.59 -15.44 -11.58
N TYR A 246 -11.79 -15.54 -12.65
CA TYR A 246 -11.79 -16.71 -13.53
C TYR A 246 -11.16 -17.95 -12.87
N MET A 247 -10.17 -17.77 -12.00
CA MET A 247 -9.51 -18.85 -11.27
C MET A 247 -10.47 -19.52 -10.27
N GLU A 248 -11.19 -18.71 -9.50
CA GLU A 248 -12.10 -19.17 -8.44
C GLU A 248 -13.52 -19.45 -8.95
N GLY A 249 -13.91 -18.89 -10.09
CA GLY A 249 -15.27 -19.01 -10.62
C GLY A 249 -16.27 -18.07 -9.93
N GLU A 250 -15.81 -16.92 -9.44
CA GLU A 250 -16.64 -15.92 -8.76
C GLU A 250 -17.45 -15.11 -9.78
N GLY A 251 -18.78 -15.33 -9.81
CA GLY A 251 -19.67 -14.69 -10.80
C GLY A 251 -19.41 -15.08 -12.26
N LEU A 252 -18.49 -16.02 -12.49
CA LEU A 252 -18.06 -16.48 -13.82
C LEU A 252 -17.92 -17.99 -13.82
N GLU A 253 -18.04 -18.60 -15.00
CA GLU A 253 -17.61 -19.99 -15.16
C GLU A 253 -16.09 -20.06 -14.98
N LYS A 254 -15.63 -20.91 -14.06
CA LYS A 254 -14.20 -21.12 -13.79
C LYS A 254 -13.45 -21.48 -15.08
N ASP A 255 -12.39 -20.72 -15.36
CA ASP A 255 -11.54 -20.86 -16.55
C ASP A 255 -10.09 -20.50 -16.19
N GLU A 256 -9.35 -21.48 -15.67
CA GLU A 256 -7.95 -21.33 -15.25
C GLU A 256 -7.04 -20.89 -16.41
N ALA A 257 -7.30 -21.38 -17.62
CA ALA A 257 -6.50 -21.02 -18.79
C ALA A 257 -6.67 -19.55 -19.15
N LYS A 258 -7.87 -19.00 -18.98
CA LYS A 258 -8.14 -17.58 -19.17
C LYS A 258 -7.58 -16.73 -18.02
N ALA A 259 -7.65 -17.20 -16.79
CA ALA A 259 -7.03 -16.54 -15.64
C ALA A 259 -5.52 -16.33 -15.87
N ILE A 260 -4.82 -17.41 -16.23
CA ILE A 260 -3.38 -17.38 -16.55
C ILE A 260 -3.09 -16.41 -17.71
N GLN A 261 -3.91 -16.38 -18.76
CA GLN A 261 -3.72 -15.45 -19.89
C GLN A 261 -3.83 -13.97 -19.46
N LEU A 262 -4.78 -13.65 -18.57
CA LEU A 262 -4.96 -12.29 -18.05
C LEU A 262 -3.78 -11.87 -17.18
N TRP A 263 -3.33 -12.75 -16.28
CA TRP A 263 -2.14 -12.48 -15.47
C TRP A 263 -0.86 -12.41 -16.31
N GLU A 264 -0.69 -13.25 -17.34
CA GLU A 264 0.42 -13.14 -18.28
C GLU A 264 0.41 -11.80 -19.03
N GLN A 265 -0.78 -11.31 -19.41
CA GLN A 265 -0.92 -10.00 -20.03
C GLN A 265 -0.48 -8.87 -19.10
N ALA A 266 -0.99 -8.84 -17.86
CA ALA A 266 -0.60 -7.84 -16.85
C ALA A 266 0.90 -7.91 -16.52
N ALA A 267 1.44 -9.11 -16.32
CA ALA A 267 2.85 -9.32 -16.05
C ALA A 267 3.75 -8.85 -17.21
N ASN A 268 3.33 -9.06 -18.46
CA ASN A 268 4.05 -8.53 -19.64
C ASN A 268 3.99 -7.00 -19.73
N GLU A 269 2.99 -6.37 -19.11
CA GLU A 269 2.90 -4.92 -18.98
C GLU A 269 3.75 -4.37 -17.83
N GLY A 270 4.27 -5.23 -16.97
CA GLY A 270 5.20 -4.89 -15.89
C GLY A 270 4.59 -4.99 -14.49
N ASP A 271 3.35 -5.46 -14.39
CA ASP A 271 2.63 -5.62 -13.12
C ASP A 271 3.28 -6.71 -12.26
N ALA A 272 3.74 -6.33 -11.06
CA ALA A 272 4.45 -7.23 -10.17
C ALA A 272 3.51 -8.18 -9.42
N GLU A 273 2.27 -7.76 -9.15
CA GLU A 273 1.25 -8.58 -8.49
C GLU A 273 0.80 -9.70 -9.43
N ALA A 274 0.60 -9.41 -10.71
CA ALA A 274 0.31 -10.42 -11.72
C ALA A 274 1.44 -11.46 -11.86
N MET A 275 2.70 -11.02 -11.80
CA MET A 275 3.84 -11.93 -11.77
C MET A 275 3.80 -12.81 -10.52
N PHE A 276 3.44 -12.26 -9.38
CA PHE A 276 3.29 -13.02 -8.14
C PHE A 276 2.10 -13.99 -8.19
N ALA A 277 0.94 -13.58 -8.69
CA ALA A 277 -0.23 -14.44 -8.89
C ALA A 277 0.09 -15.66 -9.79
N LEU A 278 0.83 -15.44 -10.89
CA LEU A 278 1.34 -16.54 -11.72
C LEU A 278 2.28 -17.46 -10.95
N ALA A 279 3.18 -16.90 -10.14
CA ALA A 279 4.06 -17.69 -9.31
C ALA A 279 3.28 -18.52 -8.29
N GLN A 280 2.33 -17.92 -7.58
CA GLN A 280 1.48 -18.60 -6.60
C GLN A 280 0.69 -19.74 -7.23
N ASN A 281 0.09 -19.54 -8.41
CA ASN A 281 -0.58 -20.60 -9.13
C ASN A 281 0.36 -21.78 -9.45
N TYR A 282 1.58 -21.50 -9.88
CA TYR A 282 2.54 -22.59 -10.10
C TYR A 282 3.04 -23.23 -8.81
N LEU A 283 3.10 -22.51 -7.69
CA LEU A 283 3.44 -23.07 -6.39
C LEU A 283 2.32 -23.99 -5.86
N SER A 284 1.05 -23.61 -6.01
CA SER A 284 -0.09 -24.45 -5.61
C SER A 284 -0.20 -25.73 -6.44
N GLU A 285 0.25 -25.69 -7.70
CA GLU A 285 0.42 -26.87 -8.57
C GLU A 285 1.72 -27.67 -8.27
N GLU A 286 2.47 -27.34 -7.22
CA GLU A 286 3.78 -27.91 -6.88
C GLU A 286 4.84 -27.77 -8.01
N ASN A 287 4.64 -26.82 -8.93
CA ASN A 287 5.50 -26.54 -10.08
C ASN A 287 6.50 -25.42 -9.81
N ILE A 288 7.31 -25.60 -8.78
CA ILE A 288 8.31 -24.62 -8.32
C ILE A 288 9.25 -24.16 -9.45
N PRO A 289 9.75 -25.01 -10.38
CA PRO A 289 10.60 -24.54 -11.48
C PRO A 289 9.93 -23.53 -12.42
N LYS A 290 8.60 -23.55 -12.55
CA LYS A 290 7.85 -22.53 -13.31
C LYS A 290 7.52 -21.29 -12.47
N ALA A 291 7.35 -21.43 -11.16
CA ALA A 291 7.12 -20.30 -10.27
C ALA A 291 8.36 -19.40 -10.14
N VAL A 292 9.56 -19.98 -10.03
CA VAL A 292 10.81 -19.25 -9.75
C VAL A 292 11.08 -18.09 -10.73
N PRO A 293 10.98 -18.27 -12.07
CA PRO A 293 11.18 -17.15 -13.00
C PRO A 293 10.19 -15.98 -12.80
N TRP A 294 8.98 -16.27 -12.33
CA TRP A 294 7.98 -15.23 -12.05
C TRP A 294 8.26 -14.51 -10.73
N LEU A 295 8.63 -15.25 -9.69
CA LEU A 295 9.11 -14.67 -8.42
C LEU A 295 10.33 -13.77 -8.64
N GLU A 296 11.28 -14.19 -9.48
CA GLU A 296 12.46 -13.39 -9.83
C GLU A 296 12.07 -12.07 -10.50
N LYS A 297 11.16 -12.11 -11.49
CA LYS A 297 10.70 -10.90 -12.18
C LYS A 297 9.94 -9.95 -11.23
N ALA A 298 9.05 -10.49 -10.41
CA ALA A 298 8.31 -9.70 -9.42
C ALA A 298 9.27 -9.05 -8.40
N GLY A 299 10.23 -9.82 -7.89
CA GLY A 299 11.24 -9.30 -6.96
C GLY A 299 12.20 -8.27 -7.58
N ASP A 300 12.47 -8.35 -8.89
CA ASP A 300 13.21 -7.32 -9.63
C ASP A 300 12.40 -6.02 -9.80
N LYS A 301 11.08 -6.08 -9.64
CA LYS A 301 10.17 -4.94 -9.54
C LYS A 301 9.90 -4.47 -8.11
N GLY A 302 10.59 -5.05 -7.12
CA GLY A 302 10.46 -4.65 -5.72
C GLY A 302 9.34 -5.36 -4.96
N HIS A 303 8.71 -6.39 -5.54
CA HIS A 303 7.68 -7.15 -4.82
C HIS A 303 8.30 -8.01 -3.70
N THR A 304 8.13 -7.57 -2.45
CA THR A 304 8.86 -8.11 -1.29
C THR A 304 8.43 -9.53 -0.92
N VAL A 305 7.13 -9.83 -1.00
CA VAL A 305 6.60 -11.18 -0.75
C VAL A 305 7.19 -12.21 -1.74
N SER A 306 7.43 -11.81 -2.99
CA SER A 306 8.13 -12.67 -3.96
C SER A 306 9.61 -12.86 -3.65
N LEU A 307 10.30 -11.81 -3.16
CA LEU A 307 11.69 -11.92 -2.71
C LEU A 307 11.80 -12.85 -1.50
N ASN A 308 10.89 -12.74 -0.53
CA ASN A 308 10.82 -13.61 0.64
C ASN A 308 10.52 -15.06 0.25
N THR A 309 9.47 -15.27 -0.55
CA THR A 309 9.12 -16.61 -1.05
C THR A 309 10.29 -17.25 -1.79
N LEU A 310 10.92 -16.53 -2.72
CA LEU A 310 12.09 -17.04 -3.44
C LEU A 310 13.28 -17.28 -2.51
N GLY A 311 13.48 -16.40 -1.52
CA GLY A 311 14.48 -16.54 -0.49
C GLY A 311 14.31 -17.84 0.29
N MET A 312 13.09 -18.12 0.74
CA MET A 312 12.73 -19.35 1.46
C MET A 312 12.94 -20.60 0.62
N LEU A 313 12.52 -20.60 -0.66
CA LEU A 313 12.78 -21.71 -1.58
C LEU A 313 14.29 -21.99 -1.74
N ASN A 314 15.12 -20.95 -1.79
CA ASN A 314 16.57 -21.11 -1.86
C ASN A 314 17.18 -21.59 -0.53
N PHE A 315 16.54 -21.29 0.60
CA PHE A 315 16.98 -21.74 1.91
C PHE A 315 16.63 -23.21 2.15
N THR A 316 15.37 -23.60 1.94
CA THR A 316 14.86 -24.95 2.19
C THR A 316 15.29 -25.95 1.12
N GLY A 317 15.52 -25.48 -0.12
CA GLY A 317 15.77 -26.33 -1.27
C GLY A 317 14.55 -27.07 -1.77
N GLU A 318 13.35 -26.54 -1.49
CA GLU A 318 12.10 -27.09 -2.00
C GLU A 318 12.00 -26.82 -3.50
N GLY A 319 11.89 -27.88 -4.32
CA GLY A 319 11.79 -27.78 -5.78
C GLY A 319 13.01 -27.22 -6.53
N ILE A 320 13.99 -26.65 -5.83
CA ILE A 320 15.24 -26.11 -6.37
C ILE A 320 16.45 -26.46 -5.48
N PRO A 321 17.69 -26.49 -6.02
CA PRO A 321 18.87 -26.73 -5.19
C PRO A 321 19.07 -25.66 -4.11
N ILE A 322 19.40 -26.09 -2.89
CA ILE A 322 19.73 -25.19 -1.76
C ILE A 322 20.83 -24.20 -2.17
N ASN A 323 20.58 -22.92 -1.91
CA ASN A 323 21.50 -21.82 -2.14
C ASN A 323 21.32 -20.74 -1.06
N VAL A 324 21.92 -20.99 0.11
CA VAL A 324 21.76 -20.11 1.28
C VAL A 324 22.32 -18.71 1.03
N ASP A 325 23.41 -18.57 0.28
CA ASP A 325 23.97 -17.25 -0.06
C ASP A 325 22.98 -16.44 -0.93
N LYS A 326 22.25 -17.09 -1.84
CA LYS A 326 21.18 -16.44 -2.62
C LYS A 326 19.98 -16.11 -1.73
N ALA A 327 19.59 -17.02 -0.82
CA ALA A 327 18.52 -16.76 0.14
C ALA A 327 18.80 -15.50 0.97
N ILE A 328 20.00 -15.38 1.57
CA ILE A 328 20.38 -14.19 2.34
C ILE A 328 20.29 -12.93 1.49
N ARG A 329 20.85 -12.93 0.26
CA ARG A 329 20.79 -11.75 -0.61
C ARG A 329 19.36 -11.35 -0.99
N LEU A 330 18.45 -12.31 -1.13
CA LEU A 330 17.05 -12.03 -1.46
C LEU A 330 16.33 -11.38 -0.28
N HIS A 331 16.51 -11.90 0.93
CA HIS A 331 15.95 -11.28 2.13
C HIS A 331 16.62 -9.93 2.43
N GLU A 332 17.92 -9.77 2.17
CA GLU A 332 18.59 -8.46 2.28
C GLU A 332 17.99 -7.44 1.30
N ARG A 333 17.58 -7.87 0.10
CA ARG A 333 16.86 -7.01 -0.86
C ARG A 333 15.46 -6.67 -0.35
N ALA A 334 14.70 -7.63 0.17
CA ALA A 334 13.37 -7.38 0.74
C ALA A 334 13.46 -6.44 1.96
N ALA A 335 14.41 -6.68 2.87
CA ALA A 335 14.66 -5.81 4.01
C ALA A 335 15.11 -4.40 3.59
N ALA A 336 15.85 -4.26 2.49
CA ALA A 336 16.18 -2.93 1.93
C ALA A 336 14.95 -2.20 1.39
N LEU A 337 13.91 -2.94 1.00
CA LEU A 337 12.56 -2.44 0.66
C LEU A 337 11.65 -2.35 1.89
N LYS A 338 12.26 -2.28 3.09
CA LYS A 338 11.59 -2.09 4.39
C LYS A 338 10.70 -3.25 4.86
N ASP A 339 10.76 -4.41 4.20
CA ASP A 339 10.02 -5.60 4.58
C ASP A 339 10.50 -6.13 5.94
N THR A 340 9.61 -6.09 6.95
CA THR A 340 9.89 -6.48 8.33
C THR A 340 10.03 -7.98 8.49
N ASP A 341 9.23 -8.77 7.77
CA ASP A 341 9.34 -10.24 7.74
C ASP A 341 10.73 -10.68 7.28
N ALA A 342 11.28 -10.05 6.25
CA ALA A 342 12.62 -10.34 5.76
C ALA A 342 13.70 -10.03 6.82
N MET A 343 13.54 -8.92 7.56
CA MET A 343 14.45 -8.56 8.66
C MET A 343 14.38 -9.61 9.77
N TYR A 344 13.18 -10.05 10.13
CA TYR A 344 12.97 -11.10 11.12
C TYR A 344 13.58 -12.44 10.68
N VAL A 345 13.33 -12.87 9.43
CA VAL A 345 13.89 -14.11 8.86
C VAL A 345 15.41 -14.05 8.81
N LEU A 346 16.02 -12.92 8.42
CA LEU A 346 17.47 -12.74 8.50
C LEU A 346 17.98 -12.87 9.93
N GLY A 347 17.26 -12.29 10.90
CA GLY A 347 17.54 -12.45 12.32
C GLY A 347 17.54 -13.92 12.74
N GLN A 348 16.49 -14.67 12.38
CA GLN A 348 16.38 -16.11 12.67
C GLN A 348 17.51 -16.91 12.02
N LEU A 349 17.82 -16.64 10.75
CA LEU A 349 18.89 -17.33 10.02
C LEU A 349 20.24 -17.22 10.74
N TYR A 350 20.57 -16.04 11.29
CA TYR A 350 21.80 -15.86 12.07
C TYR A 350 21.68 -16.36 13.52
N HIS A 351 20.49 -16.34 14.12
CA HIS A 351 20.26 -16.82 15.49
C HIS A 351 20.41 -18.35 15.58
N GLU A 352 19.72 -19.05 14.68
CA GLU A 352 19.71 -20.51 14.62
C GLU A 352 20.92 -21.06 13.87
N GLY A 353 21.47 -20.28 12.93
CA GLY A 353 22.42 -20.81 11.95
C GLY A 353 21.80 -21.90 11.08
N SER A 354 22.56 -22.40 10.12
CA SER A 354 22.16 -23.54 9.30
C SER A 354 23.40 -24.31 8.86
N ASP A 355 23.37 -25.63 8.96
CA ASP A 355 24.41 -26.50 8.39
C ASP A 355 24.08 -26.91 6.94
N GLN A 356 23.01 -26.38 6.34
CA GLN A 356 22.60 -26.67 4.97
C GLN A 356 23.43 -25.89 3.94
N GLY A 357 23.86 -26.56 2.86
CA GLY A 357 24.62 -25.92 1.77
C GLY A 357 26.00 -25.41 2.18
N THR A 358 26.25 -24.11 2.00
CA THR A 358 27.50 -23.42 2.42
C THR A 358 27.59 -23.21 3.93
N GLY A 359 26.45 -23.32 4.63
CA GLY A 359 26.29 -23.17 6.07
C GLY A 359 26.31 -21.71 6.55
N VAL A 360 25.30 -21.32 7.32
CA VAL A 360 25.26 -20.05 8.07
C VAL A 360 25.68 -20.31 9.49
N LYS A 361 26.78 -19.70 9.92
CA LYS A 361 27.23 -19.84 11.30
C LYS A 361 26.31 -19.01 12.20
N LYS A 362 25.94 -19.59 13.34
CA LYS A 362 25.30 -18.87 14.44
C LYS A 362 26.09 -17.60 14.78
N ASP A 363 25.41 -16.47 14.73
CA ASP A 363 25.94 -15.14 15.03
C ASP A 363 24.85 -14.31 15.71
N TYR A 364 24.77 -14.42 17.03
CA TYR A 364 23.79 -13.68 17.82
C TYR A 364 23.96 -12.16 17.72
N ALA A 365 25.14 -11.64 17.40
CA ALA A 365 25.32 -10.20 17.24
C ALA A 365 24.62 -9.72 15.96
N LYS A 366 24.78 -10.46 14.85
CA LYS A 366 24.05 -10.18 13.61
C LYS A 366 22.55 -10.41 13.73
N ALA A 367 22.13 -11.47 14.43
CA ALA A 367 20.72 -11.71 14.69
C ALA A 367 20.08 -10.51 15.42
N MET A 368 20.72 -10.05 16.50
CA MET A 368 20.29 -8.87 17.25
C MET A 368 20.25 -7.61 16.37
N GLU A 369 21.22 -7.42 15.47
CA GLU A 369 21.21 -6.29 14.52
C GLU A 369 19.97 -6.32 13.62
N TRP A 370 19.64 -7.47 13.03
CA TRP A 370 18.48 -7.62 12.16
C TRP A 370 17.16 -7.47 12.91
N TYR A 371 17.02 -8.09 14.09
CA TYR A 371 15.83 -7.90 14.91
C TYR A 371 15.66 -6.45 15.34
N LEU A 372 16.73 -5.74 15.71
CA LEU A 372 16.63 -4.31 16.03
C LEU A 372 16.17 -3.46 14.85
N ARG A 373 16.51 -3.84 13.61
CA ARG A 373 16.00 -3.17 12.41
C ARG A 373 14.51 -3.38 12.22
N GLY A 374 14.02 -4.63 12.35
CA GLY A 374 12.59 -4.94 12.31
C GLY A 374 11.82 -4.23 13.41
N ALA A 375 12.29 -4.35 14.66
CA ALA A 375 11.69 -3.70 15.82
C ALA A 375 11.66 -2.16 15.72
N SER A 376 12.63 -1.54 15.06
CA SER A 376 12.62 -0.09 14.81
C SER A 376 11.50 0.38 13.86
N ARG A 377 10.82 -0.57 13.21
CA ARG A 377 9.69 -0.38 12.29
C ARG A 377 8.39 -0.98 12.81
N GLY A 378 8.32 -1.28 14.10
CA GLY A 378 7.09 -1.80 14.72
C GLY A 378 6.94 -3.32 14.69
N ASP A 379 7.84 -4.09 14.06
CA ASP A 379 7.69 -5.54 13.98
C ASP A 379 7.70 -6.23 15.35
N ALA A 380 6.52 -6.67 15.80
CA ALA A 380 6.31 -7.34 17.07
C ALA A 380 7.11 -8.65 17.15
N SER A 381 7.24 -9.39 16.04
CA SER A 381 8.01 -10.63 15.98
C SER A 381 9.49 -10.42 16.28
N SER A 382 10.10 -9.39 15.71
CA SER A 382 11.47 -8.99 16.04
C SER A 382 11.62 -8.51 17.48
N MET A 383 10.66 -7.74 18.01
CA MET A 383 10.69 -7.29 19.40
C MET A 383 10.64 -8.48 20.37
N HIS A 384 9.78 -9.45 20.09
CA HIS A 384 9.70 -10.69 20.84
C HIS A 384 11.02 -11.47 20.80
N ALA A 385 11.64 -11.61 19.62
CA ALA A 385 12.93 -12.25 19.48
C ALA A 385 14.04 -11.55 20.28
N ILE A 386 14.06 -10.21 20.33
CA ILE A 386 14.99 -9.43 21.16
C ILE A 386 14.77 -9.73 22.65
N SER A 387 13.50 -9.78 23.09
CA SER A 387 13.15 -10.14 24.46
C SER A 387 13.72 -11.50 24.84
N GLU A 388 13.47 -12.53 24.03
CA GLU A 388 13.99 -13.88 24.25
C GLU A 388 15.53 -13.91 24.34
N MET A 389 16.21 -13.14 23.50
CA MET A 389 17.68 -13.05 23.53
C MET A 389 18.20 -12.47 24.85
N TYR A 390 17.50 -11.49 25.44
CA TYR A 390 17.81 -10.95 26.77
C TYR A 390 17.48 -11.93 27.91
N GLU A 391 16.43 -12.75 27.79
CA GLU A 391 16.11 -13.77 28.79
C GLU A 391 17.13 -14.91 28.80
N LYS A 392 17.53 -15.36 27.61
CA LYS A 392 18.45 -16.47 27.40
C LYS A 392 19.92 -16.04 27.49
N GLY A 393 20.22 -14.74 27.40
CA GLY A 393 21.58 -14.21 27.38
C GLY A 393 22.34 -14.56 26.10
N GLN A 394 21.64 -14.60 24.96
CA GLN A 394 22.19 -14.96 23.65
C GLN A 394 22.74 -13.72 22.95
N GLY A 395 24.06 -13.61 22.81
CA GLY A 395 24.72 -12.44 22.21
C GLY A 395 24.71 -11.17 23.07
N VAL A 396 23.96 -11.15 24.16
CA VAL A 396 23.87 -10.06 25.13
C VAL A 396 23.90 -10.59 26.56
N ALA A 397 24.19 -9.71 27.53
CA ALA A 397 24.08 -10.07 28.94
C ALA A 397 22.62 -10.30 29.32
N LYS A 398 22.35 -11.40 30.03
CA LYS A 398 21.01 -11.73 30.51
C LYS A 398 20.43 -10.58 31.34
N SER A 399 19.20 -10.16 31.03
CA SER A 399 18.54 -9.02 31.69
C SER A 399 17.02 -9.16 31.63
N GLU A 400 16.40 -9.56 32.75
CA GLU A 400 14.95 -9.70 32.86
C GLU A 400 14.20 -8.37 32.70
N GLU A 401 14.80 -7.26 33.13
CA GLU A 401 14.22 -5.91 32.96
C GLU A 401 14.12 -5.54 31.48
N LYS A 402 15.18 -5.77 30.72
CA LYS A 402 15.21 -5.46 29.28
C LYS A 402 14.34 -6.43 28.48
N ALA A 403 14.31 -7.70 28.85
CA ALA A 403 13.40 -8.66 28.23
C ALA A 403 11.95 -8.19 28.39
N ARG A 404 11.56 -7.82 29.62
CA ARG A 404 10.21 -7.29 29.88
C ARG A 404 9.92 -6.02 29.10
N GLU A 405 10.86 -5.07 29.04
CA GLU A 405 10.69 -3.84 28.26
C GLU A 405 10.44 -4.13 26.76
N TRP A 406 11.15 -5.08 26.16
CA TRP A 406 10.93 -5.47 24.77
C TRP A 406 9.64 -6.28 24.57
N ALA A 407 9.25 -7.11 25.54
CA ALA A 407 7.98 -7.83 25.51
C ALA A 407 6.79 -6.87 25.59
N GLU A 408 6.82 -5.89 26.49
CA GLU A 408 5.77 -4.86 26.61
C GLU A 408 5.64 -4.03 25.32
N ARG A 409 6.76 -3.78 24.62
CA ARG A 409 6.73 -3.13 23.30
C ARG A 409 6.14 -4.03 22.21
N ALA A 410 6.45 -5.32 22.24
CA ALA A 410 5.91 -6.29 21.29
C ALA A 410 4.39 -6.43 21.46
N GLU A 411 3.90 -6.49 22.70
CA GLU A 411 2.46 -6.53 23.02
C GLU A 411 1.78 -5.25 22.52
N ALA A 412 2.35 -4.07 22.80
CA ALA A 412 1.78 -2.81 22.31
C ALA A 412 1.75 -2.68 20.78
N ALA A 413 2.71 -3.31 20.08
CA ALA A 413 2.74 -3.34 18.62
C ALA A 413 1.80 -4.41 18.04
N ALA A 414 1.65 -5.55 18.69
CA ALA A 414 0.70 -6.58 18.30
C ALA A 414 -0.75 -6.09 18.52
N ASP A 415 -1.03 -5.38 19.62
CA ASP A 415 -2.34 -4.78 19.87
C ASP A 415 -2.69 -3.69 18.83
N SER A 416 -1.70 -3.06 18.19
CA SER A 416 -1.94 -2.14 17.07
C SER A 416 -2.12 -2.85 15.72
N ASP A 417 -1.58 -4.07 15.58
CA ASP A 417 -1.72 -4.89 14.36
C ASP A 417 -3.00 -5.77 14.41
N ASP A 418 -3.45 -6.19 15.60
CA ASP A 418 -4.65 -7.03 15.82
C ASP A 418 -5.97 -6.24 15.68
N GLU A 419 -5.93 -4.90 15.67
CA GLU A 419 -7.09 -4.09 15.24
C GLU A 419 -7.39 -4.23 13.72
N ASP A 420 -6.52 -4.92 12.95
CA ASP A 420 -6.66 -5.17 11.50
C ASP A 420 -7.02 -6.64 11.13
N TRP A 421 -7.12 -7.60 12.08
CA TRP A 421 -7.33 -9.04 11.75
C TRP A 421 -8.15 -9.89 12.76
N GLU A 422 -9.13 -9.34 13.48
CA GLU A 422 -10.15 -10.22 14.09
C GLU A 422 -11.12 -10.79 13.03
N ASP A 423 -10.66 -11.85 12.36
CA ASP A 423 -11.50 -12.87 11.74
C ASP A 423 -12.34 -13.55 12.83
N ASP A 424 -13.57 -13.08 13.04
CA ASP A 424 -14.60 -13.86 13.73
C ASP A 424 -15.22 -14.85 12.72
N ASP A 425 -14.44 -15.89 12.45
CA ASP A 425 -14.88 -17.14 11.84
C ASP A 425 -15.87 -17.81 12.81
N CYS A 426 -17.16 -17.59 12.59
CA CYS A 426 -18.25 -18.28 13.30
C CYS A 426 -19.26 -18.83 12.29
N CYS A 427 -18.83 -19.79 11.46
CA CYS A 427 -19.71 -20.79 10.87
C CYS A 427 -19.02 -22.16 10.93
N ASP A 428 -19.47 -23.02 11.85
CA ASP A 428 -20.02 -24.36 11.55
C ASP A 428 -19.91 -25.29 12.77
N ASP A 429 -21.04 -25.50 13.45
CA ASP A 429 -21.32 -26.76 14.13
C ASP A 429 -22.78 -27.16 13.82
N GLU A 430 -22.95 -27.89 12.72
CA GLU A 430 -24.09 -28.79 12.52
C GLU A 430 -23.94 -29.98 13.50
N ASP A 431 -24.40 -29.83 14.74
CA ASP A 431 -24.90 -30.93 15.59
C ASP A 431 -25.48 -30.39 16.92
N CYS A 432 -26.73 -29.94 16.89
CA CYS A 432 -27.58 -29.87 18.08
C CYS A 432 -29.01 -30.26 17.72
N GLU A 433 -29.25 -31.57 17.68
CA GLU A 433 -30.57 -32.15 17.88
C GLU A 433 -31.10 -31.76 19.29
N GLY A 434 -32.25 -31.08 19.31
CA GLY A 434 -33.23 -31.20 20.39
C GLY A 434 -33.09 -30.30 21.60
N CYS A 435 -33.84 -29.19 21.61
CA CYS A 435 -34.51 -28.58 22.77
C CYS A 435 -35.64 -27.69 22.22
N GLU A 436 -36.77 -28.29 21.85
CA GLU A 436 -38.06 -28.16 22.58
C GLU A 436 -38.63 -26.73 22.61
N ASP A 437 -39.61 -26.54 21.71
CA ASP A 437 -40.78 -25.66 21.76
C ASP A 437 -41.07 -25.02 23.13
N HIS A 438 -41.27 -23.70 23.17
CA HIS A 438 -42.22 -23.06 24.10
C HIS A 438 -42.79 -21.78 23.44
N ASP A 439 -43.64 -21.98 22.43
CA ASP A 439 -44.70 -21.03 22.11
C ASP A 439 -45.82 -21.19 23.16
N HIS A 440 -46.05 -20.15 23.95
CA HIS A 440 -47.28 -19.99 24.73
C HIS A 440 -47.92 -18.65 24.35
N ASP A 441 -48.58 -18.62 23.20
CA ASP A 441 -49.67 -17.68 22.93
C ASP A 441 -50.98 -18.35 23.38
N GLU A 442 -51.50 -17.91 24.53
CA GLU A 442 -52.86 -18.21 24.98
C GLU A 442 -53.85 -17.33 24.21
N HIS A 443 -54.68 -17.97 23.38
CA HIS A 443 -55.95 -17.40 22.93
C HIS A 443 -57.02 -17.65 24.00
N ASP A 444 -57.50 -16.57 24.61
CA ASP A 444 -58.76 -16.52 25.36
C ASP A 444 -59.95 -16.89 24.46
N HIS A 445 -60.73 -17.88 24.90
CA HIS A 445 -62.14 -18.02 24.58
C HIS A 445 -62.90 -18.49 25.82
N GLU A 446 -63.47 -17.53 26.57
CA GLU A 446 -64.92 -17.41 26.83
C GLU A 446 -65.26 -16.09 27.57
#